data_AF-A0A6V7LUI2-F1
#
_entry.id   AF-A0A6V7LUI2-F1
#
_cell.length_a   1.000
_cell.length_b   1.000
_cell.length_c   1.000
_cell.angle_alpha   90.00
_cell.angle_beta   90.00
_cell.angle_gamma   90.00
#
_symmetry.space_group_name_H-M   'P 1'
#
loop_
_entity.id
_entity.type
_entity.pdbx_description
1 polymer ?
#
loop_
_entity_poly.entity_id
_entity_poly.type
_entity_poly.pdbx_seq_one_letter_code
_entity_poly.pdbx_strand_id
1 'polypeptide(L)' 'VAWVRVDTQTILSIHDNVITQNPRISLSYNDHRSWILHIKKVQEVDRGWYMCQVNTDPMRSMQGYLQVV' A
#
# COMPACT_ATOMS: atom_id res chain seq x y z
N VAL A 1 10.35 1.23 0.99
CA VAL A 1 9.10 0.64 1.57
C VAL A 1 8.26 0.09 0.43
N ALA A 2 7.57 -1.02 0.63
CA ALA A 2 6.63 -1.59 -0.34
C ALA A 2 5.22 -1.62 0.24
N TRP A 3 4.21 -1.39 -0.59
CA TRP A 3 2.80 -1.57 -0.23
C TRP A 3 2.26 -2.82 -0.89
N VAL A 4 1.58 -3.66 -0.11
CA VAL A 4 1.04 -4.95 -0.57
C VAL A 4 -0.42 -5.05 -0.11
N ARG A 5 -1.29 -5.49 -1.00
CA ARG A 5 -2.65 -5.93 -0.67
C ARG A 5 -2.59 -7.39 -0.20
N VAL A 6 -2.96 -7.64 1.05
CA VAL A 6 -2.65 -8.89 1.77
C VAL A 6 -3.48 -10.07 1.29
N ASP A 7 -4.79 -9.86 1.10
CA ASP A 7 -5.75 -10.86 0.64
C ASP A 7 -5.37 -11.44 -0.73
N THR A 8 -4.87 -10.59 -1.64
CA THR A 8 -4.50 -10.99 -3.01
C THR A 8 -3.00 -11.14 -3.21
N GLN A 9 -2.18 -10.96 -2.16
CA GLN A 9 -0.72 -10.91 -2.22
C GLN A 9 -0.19 -9.99 -3.36
N THR A 10 -0.93 -8.93 -3.68
CA THR A 10 -0.62 -8.07 -4.83
C THR A 10 0.27 -6.92 -4.41
N ILE A 11 1.42 -6.78 -5.07
CA ILE A 11 2.32 -5.64 -4.87
C ILE A 11 1.68 -4.40 -5.49
N LEU A 12 1.40 -3.39 -4.67
CA LEU A 12 0.83 -2.12 -5.10
C LEU A 12 1.93 -1.13 -5.48
N SER A 13 2.98 -1.05 -4.69
CA SER A 13 4.11 -0.17 -4.95
C SER A 13 5.41 -0.65 -4.32
N ILE A 14 6.53 -0.16 -4.86
CA ILE A 14 7.88 -0.36 -4.33
C ILE A 14 8.60 1.00 -4.35
N HIS A 15 9.03 1.46 -3.18
CA HIS A 15 9.56 2.81 -2.97
C HIS A 15 8.57 3.85 -3.49
N ASP A 16 8.98 4.64 -4.48
CA ASP A 16 8.18 5.73 -5.04
C ASP A 16 7.47 5.31 -6.34
N ASN A 17 7.66 4.05 -6.77
CA ASN A 17 7.09 3.51 -8.00
C ASN A 17 5.82 2.72 -7.70
N VAL A 18 4.71 3.12 -8.34
CA VAL A 18 3.47 2.35 -8.36
C VAL A 18 3.61 1.19 -9.34
N ILE A 19 3.36 -0.04 -8.90
CA ILE A 19 3.48 -1.28 -9.70
C ILE A 19 2.13 -1.74 -10.23
N THR A 20 1.07 -1.53 -9.45
CA THR A 20 -0.30 -1.87 -9.85
C THR A 20 -0.77 -1.04 -11.05
N GLN A 21 -1.53 -1.67 -11.93
CA GLN A 21 -2.18 -1.01 -13.08
C GLN A 21 -3.47 -0.27 -12.69
N ASN A 22 -3.88 -0.33 -11.42
CA ASN A 22 -5.08 0.37 -10.96
C ASN A 22 -4.82 1.90 -10.90
N PRO A 23 -5.44 2.72 -11.78
CA PRO A 23 -5.16 4.16 -11.86
C PRO A 23 -5.66 4.95 -10.65
N ARG A 24 -6.42 4.30 -9.75
CA ARG A 24 -6.88 4.89 -8.49
C ARG A 24 -5.80 4.90 -7.42
N ILE A 25 -4.75 4.10 -7.59
CA ILE A 25 -3.65 3.99 -6.64
C ILE A 25 -2.57 5.02 -6.97
N SER A 26 -2.19 5.81 -5.98
CA SER A 26 -1.06 6.73 -6.09
C SER A 26 -0.24 6.75 -4.81
N LEU A 27 1.01 7.19 -4.89
CA LEU A 27 1.88 7.37 -3.72
C LEU A 27 2.17 8.86 -3.50
N SER A 28 2.34 9.23 -2.25
CA SER A 28 3.02 10.47 -1.89
C SER A 28 4.13 10.18 -0.89
N TYR A 29 5.24 10.87 -1.05
CA TYR A 29 6.38 10.80 -0.16
C TYR A 29 6.51 12.12 0.60
N ASN A 30 6.51 12.05 1.93
CA ASN A 30 6.68 13.23 2.78
C ASN A 30 8.09 13.23 3.40
N ASP A 31 8.91 14.21 3.01
CA ASP A 31 10.19 14.62 3.62
C ASP A 31 10.96 13.48 4.29
N HIS A 32 11.28 12.47 3.49
CA HIS A 32 12.16 11.36 3.86
C HIS A 32 11.72 10.41 4.97
N ARG A 33 10.46 10.47 5.44
CA ARG A 33 10.02 9.65 6.57
C ARG A 33 8.81 8.76 6.29
N SER A 34 7.92 9.17 5.39
CA SER A 34 6.63 8.51 5.23
C SER A 34 6.28 8.25 3.78
N TRP A 35 6.02 6.98 3.47
CA TRP A 35 5.41 6.53 2.21
C TRP A 35 3.92 6.35 2.43
N ILE A 36 3.11 7.20 1.80
CA ILE A 36 1.66 7.20 1.97
C ILE A 36 1.02 6.63 0.71
N LEU A 37 0.22 5.57 0.88
CA LEU A 37 -0.61 5.00 -0.16
C LEU A 37 -1.95 5.73 -0.21
N HIS A 38 -2.32 6.20 -1.40
CA HIS A 38 -3.61 6.84 -1.66
C HIS A 38 -4.44 5.97 -2.57
N ILE A 39 -5.72 5.80 -2.24
CA ILE A 39 -6.73 5.13 -3.07
C ILE A 39 -7.83 6.14 -3.38
N LYS A 40 -7.91 6.61 -4.62
CA LYS A 40 -8.95 7.56 -5.06
C LYS A 40 -10.24 6.83 -5.40
N LYS A 41 -11.39 7.45 -5.14
CA LYS A 41 -12.73 6.87 -5.44
C LYS A 41 -12.82 5.44 -4.90
N VAL A 42 -12.65 5.30 -3.58
CA VAL A 42 -12.67 4.02 -2.87
C VAL A 42 -14.02 3.33 -3.11
N GLN A 43 -13.99 2.02 -3.34
CA GLN A 43 -15.14 1.16 -3.57
C GLN A 43 -15.14 0.02 -2.55
N GLU A 44 -16.30 -0.63 -2.33
CA GLU A 44 -16.40 -1.74 -1.37
C GLU A 44 -15.39 -2.87 -1.63
N VAL A 45 -15.03 -3.09 -2.89
CA VAL A 45 -14.03 -4.10 -3.31
C VAL A 45 -12.60 -3.78 -2.87
N ASP A 46 -12.32 -2.54 -2.46
CA ASP A 46 -11.04 -2.14 -1.89
C ASP A 46 -10.96 -2.43 -0.39
N ARG A 47 -12.07 -2.85 0.25
CA ARG A 47 -12.07 -3.25 1.65
C ARG A 47 -11.10 -4.41 1.86
N GLY A 48 -10.25 -4.32 2.87
CA GLY A 48 -9.32 -5.40 3.20
C GLY A 48 -8.07 -4.96 3.92
N TRP A 49 -7.14 -5.90 4.07
CA TRP A 49 -5.86 -5.69 4.73
C TRP A 49 -4.80 -5.17 3.74
N TYR A 50 -4.14 -4.09 4.10
CA TYR A 50 -3.02 -3.51 3.40
C TYR A 50 -1.80 -3.56 4.30
N MET A 51 -0.65 -3.89 3.72
CA MET A 51 0.60 -4.03 4.44
C MET A 51 1.63 -3.05 3.88
N CYS A 52 2.28 -2.30 4.78
CA CYS A 52 3.52 -1.63 4.46
C CYS A 52 4.69 -2.49 4.94
N GLN A 53 5.67 -2.71 4.07
CA GLN A 53 6.80 -3.59 4.30
C GLN A 53 8.12 -2.84 4.09
N VAL A 54 9.10 -3.13 4.93
CA VAL A 54 10.48 -2.67 4.80
C VAL A 54 11.39 -3.90 4.67
N ASN A 55 12.21 -3.93 3.63
CA ASN A 55 13.16 -5.02 3.37
C ASN A 55 14.39 -4.91 4.28
N THR A 56 14.18 -5.02 5.59
CA THR A 56 15.23 -5.24 6.59
C THR A 56 15.49 -6.74 6.75
N ASP A 57 16.56 -7.11 7.43
CA ASP A 57 16.81 -8.49 7.86
C ASP A 57 16.81 -8.53 9.40
N PRO A 58 15.79 -9.13 10.06
CA PRO A 58 14.59 -9.74 9.47
C PRO A 58 13.61 -8.71 8.90
N MET A 59 12.76 -9.14 7.98
CA MET A 59 11.75 -8.29 7.33
C MET A 59 10.81 -7.65 8.35
N ARG A 60 10.58 -6.35 8.24
CA ARG A 60 9.63 -5.62 9.07
C ARG A 60 8.39 -5.23 8.28
N SER A 61 7.22 -5.48 8.84
CA SER A 61 5.94 -5.17 8.21
C SER A 61 4.92 -4.67 9.23
N MET A 62 4.05 -3.76 8.80
CA MET A 62 2.87 -3.33 9.55
C MET A 62 1.64 -3.49 8.65
N GLN A 63 0.53 -3.93 9.23
CA GLN A 63 -0.73 -4.13 8.52
C GLN A 63 -1.79 -3.16 9.04
N GLY A 64 -2.65 -2.69 8.13
CA GLY A 64 -3.81 -1.86 8.44
C GLY A 64 -5.02 -2.34 7.65
N TYR A 65 -6.19 -2.32 8.28
CA TYR A 65 -7.44 -2.71 7.63
C TYR A 65 -8.18 -1.48 7.10
N LEU A 66 -8.49 -1.48 5.81
CA LEU A 66 -9.33 -0.47 5.17
C LEU A 66 -10.79 -0.92 5.26
N GLN A 67 -11.56 -0.24 6.10
CA GLN A 67 -13.02 -0.38 6.12
C GLN A 67 -13.65 0.65 5.17
N VAL A 68 -14.50 0.15 4.27
CA VAL A 68 -15.31 0.96 3.35
C VAL A 68 -16.77 0.77 3.74
N VAL A 69 -17.48 1.86 4.03
CA VAL A 69 -18.90 1.91 4.44
C VAL A 69 -19.73 2.74 3.47
#